data_AF-A0A835T797-F1
#
_entry.id   AF-A0A835T797-F1
#
_cell.length_a   1.000
_cell.length_b   1.000
_cell.length_c   1.000
_cell.angle_alpha   90.00
_cell.angle_beta   90.00
_cell.angle_gamma   90.00
#
_symmetry.space_group_name_H-M   'P 1'
#
loop_
_entity.id
_entity.type
_entity.pdbx_description
1 polymer ?
#
loop_
_entity_poly.entity_id
_entity_poly.type
_entity_poly.pdbx_seq_one_letter_code
_entity_poly.pdbx_strand_id
1 'polypeptide(L)'
;MPNQMEMVRREAPTPDVDPENAEFVIFFRCLKYKEPQLNAMVGPSLWVPLSIVKGNQVSNFLVNAIKSPWGMRLYGRTLIWQMASGLYQDKAKLEKELRKNFPPFANSASSDFQYAFKIRDKANPKDWTKPEDLTFFPSPEDLGETGLEQMKKFFSSENLAGMFKAPQ
;
A
#
# COMPACT_ATOMS: atom_id res chain seq x y z
N MET A 1 20.83 -33.83 18.73
CA MET A 1 20.68 -32.55 18.03
C MET A 1 19.21 -32.42 17.66
N PRO A 2 18.41 -31.56 18.31
CA PRO A 2 16.98 -31.45 18.00
C PRO A 2 16.75 -30.67 16.70
N ASN A 3 15.83 -31.21 15.90
CA ASN A 3 15.39 -30.72 14.59
C ASN A 3 15.15 -29.21 14.57
N GLN A 4 15.98 -28.50 13.82
CA GLN A 4 15.64 -27.21 13.24
C GLN A 4 14.46 -27.46 12.29
N MET A 5 13.24 -27.30 12.78
CA MET A 5 12.09 -27.09 11.91
C MET A 5 12.36 -25.78 11.17
N GLU A 6 12.95 -25.92 10.00
CA GLU A 6 12.94 -24.90 8.96
C GLU A 6 11.46 -24.58 8.73
N MET A 7 10.99 -23.50 9.37
CA MET A 7 9.72 -22.89 9.04
C MET A 7 9.89 -22.37 7.61
N VAL A 8 9.72 -23.24 6.63
CA VAL A 8 9.46 -22.86 5.25
C VAL A 8 8.24 -21.97 5.35
N ARG A 9 8.46 -20.64 5.33
CA ARG A 9 7.38 -19.67 5.15
C ARG A 9 6.76 -20.08 3.83
N ARG A 10 5.65 -20.84 3.89
CA ARG A 10 4.89 -21.19 2.69
C ARG A 10 4.54 -19.85 2.07
N GLU A 11 5.21 -19.52 0.97
CA GLU A 11 4.96 -18.30 0.25
C GLU A 11 3.46 -18.27 -0.06
N ALA A 12 2.81 -17.14 0.22
CA ALA A 12 1.40 -17.00 -0.09
C ALA A 12 1.19 -17.36 -1.57
N PRO A 13 0.17 -18.18 -1.90
CA PRO A 13 -0.06 -18.57 -3.29
C PRO A 13 -0.15 -17.30 -4.14
N THR A 14 0.56 -17.29 -5.26
CA THR A 14 0.55 -16.13 -6.17
C THR A 14 -0.83 -16.05 -6.81
N PRO A 15 -1.59 -14.96 -6.61
CA PRO A 15 -2.89 -14.82 -7.24
C PRO A 15 -2.76 -14.77 -8.76
N ASP A 16 -3.77 -15.23 -9.49
CA ASP A 16 -3.79 -15.10 -10.95
C ASP A 16 -3.68 -13.62 -11.37
N VAL A 17 -3.10 -13.39 -12.54
CA VAL A 17 -2.94 -12.04 -13.11
C VAL A 17 -4.15 -11.74 -13.98
N ASP A 18 -4.81 -10.60 -13.74
CA ASP A 18 -5.79 -10.06 -14.67
C ASP A 18 -5.07 -9.47 -15.91
N PRO A 19 -5.26 -10.00 -17.13
CA PRO A 19 -4.55 -9.50 -18.31
C PRO A 19 -5.06 -8.11 -18.72
N GLU A 20 -6.33 -7.81 -18.48
CA GLU A 20 -6.99 -6.61 -19.00
C GLU A 20 -6.85 -5.42 -18.06
N ASN A 21 -6.93 -5.65 -16.75
CA ASN A 21 -6.98 -4.59 -15.76
C ASN A 21 -5.66 -4.38 -15.05
N ALA A 22 -5.35 -3.14 -14.71
CA ALA A 22 -4.30 -2.84 -13.75
C ALA A 22 -4.67 -3.45 -12.40
N GLU A 23 -3.68 -3.99 -11.70
CA GLU A 23 -3.85 -4.55 -10.38
C GLU A 23 -3.05 -3.71 -9.39
N PHE A 24 -3.68 -3.33 -8.28
CA PHE A 24 -3.05 -2.54 -7.23
C PHE A 24 -2.92 -3.41 -5.99
N VAL A 25 -1.70 -3.58 -5.49
CA VAL A 25 -1.49 -4.25 -4.22
C VAL A 25 -1.51 -3.20 -3.12
N ILE A 26 -2.46 -3.32 -2.20
CA ILE A 26 -2.56 -2.46 -1.03
C ILE A 26 -1.70 -3.04 0.09
N PHE A 27 -0.94 -2.18 0.74
CA PHE A 27 -0.12 -2.50 1.91
C PHE A 27 -0.58 -1.67 3.11
N PHE A 28 -0.38 -2.24 4.29
CA PHE A 28 -0.51 -1.51 5.54
C PHE A 28 0.71 -1.77 6.43
N ARG A 29 0.97 -0.85 7.35
CA ARG A 29 1.84 -1.05 8.50
C ARG A 29 1.29 -0.31 9.70
N CYS A 30 1.67 -0.73 10.90
CA CYS A 30 1.38 0.00 12.11
C CYS A 30 2.63 0.79 12.54
N LEU A 31 2.51 2.10 12.65
CA LEU A 31 3.61 3.01 13.04
C LEU A 31 4.02 2.84 14.50
N LYS A 32 3.05 2.44 15.34
CA LYS A 32 3.23 2.28 16.77
C LYS A 32 2.34 1.16 17.28
N TYR A 33 2.94 0.10 17.80
CA TYR A 33 2.20 -1.05 18.32
C TYR A 33 2.87 -1.63 19.56
N LYS A 34 2.12 -2.44 20.32
CA LYS A 34 2.65 -3.12 21.51
C LYS A 34 3.18 -4.48 21.10
N GLU A 35 4.49 -4.67 21.16
CA GLU A 35 5.12 -5.95 20.86
C GLU A 35 4.83 -6.95 21.99
N PRO A 36 4.10 -8.05 21.77
CA PRO A 36 3.74 -8.98 22.83
C PRO A 36 4.93 -9.60 23.55
N GLN A 37 6.03 -9.84 22.83
CA GLN A 37 7.24 -10.44 23.40
C GLN A 37 8.00 -9.48 24.33
N LEU A 38 7.93 -8.18 24.07
CA LEU A 38 8.66 -7.14 24.80
C LEU A 38 7.78 -6.41 25.82
N ASN A 39 6.46 -6.59 25.74
CA ASN A 39 5.46 -5.85 26.54
C ASN A 39 5.67 -4.31 26.48
N ALA A 40 6.18 -3.80 25.36
CA ALA A 40 6.56 -2.40 25.17
C ALA A 40 6.02 -1.86 23.85
N MET A 41 5.86 -0.53 23.77
CA MET A 41 5.54 0.13 22.51
C MET A 41 6.79 0.17 21.63
N VAL A 42 6.66 -0.30 20.40
CA VAL A 42 7.74 -0.30 19.41
C VAL A 42 7.38 0.59 18.22
N GLY A 43 8.37 0.89 17.40
CA GLY A 43 8.24 1.69 16.19
C GLY A 43 7.52 0.96 15.05
N PRO A 44 7.69 1.44 13.80
CA PRO A 44 6.92 0.94 12.67
C PRO A 44 7.12 -0.56 12.43
N SER A 45 6.01 -1.27 12.24
CA SER A 45 6.02 -2.64 11.76
C SER A 45 6.54 -2.72 10.33
N LEU A 46 6.90 -3.92 9.90
CA LEU A 46 7.08 -4.22 8.48
C LEU A 46 5.77 -3.94 7.72
N TRP A 47 5.91 -3.61 6.44
CA TRP A 47 4.79 -3.54 5.52
C TRP A 47 4.22 -4.94 5.26
N VAL A 48 2.90 -5.05 5.33
CA VAL A 48 2.18 -6.29 5.10
C VAL A 48 1.21 -6.08 3.93
N PRO A 49 1.22 -6.96 2.91
CA PRO A 49 0.23 -6.90 1.84
C PRO A 49 -1.15 -7.23 2.40
N LEU A 50 -2.14 -6.42 2.04
CA LEU A 50 -3.50 -6.52 2.52
C LEU A 50 -4.41 -7.19 1.49
N SER A 51 -4.43 -6.65 0.27
CA SER A 51 -5.32 -7.09 -0.80
C SER A 51 -4.80 -6.66 -2.16
N ILE A 52 -5.30 -7.33 -3.20
CA ILE A 52 -5.13 -6.91 -4.60
C ILE A 52 -6.47 -6.33 -5.07
N VAL A 53 -6.45 -5.08 -5.51
CA VAL A 53 -7.61 -4.36 -6.05
C VAL A 53 -7.48 -4.32 -7.57
N LYS A 54 -8.51 -4.77 -8.27
CA LYS A 54 -8.59 -4.67 -9.73
C LYS A 54 -9.07 -3.28 -10.13
N GLY A 55 -8.35 -2.66 -11.05
CA GLY A 55 -8.72 -1.39 -11.66
C GLY A 55 -9.92 -1.53 -12.58
N ASN A 56 -10.55 -0.39 -12.86
CA ASN A 56 -11.53 -0.25 -13.93
C ASN A 56 -10.89 0.47 -15.14
N GLN A 57 -11.69 0.76 -16.18
CA GLN A 57 -11.21 1.45 -17.37
C GLN A 57 -10.51 2.80 -17.07
N VAL A 58 -11.00 3.55 -16.07
CA VAL A 58 -10.38 4.81 -15.64
C VAL A 58 -9.04 4.57 -14.97
N SER A 59 -8.95 3.58 -14.07
CA SER A 59 -7.70 3.18 -13.43
C SER A 59 -6.66 2.72 -14.46
N ASN A 60 -7.07 1.95 -15.47
CA ASN A 60 -6.20 1.48 -16.54
C ASN A 60 -5.64 2.66 -17.35
N PHE A 61 -6.48 3.63 -17.68
CA PHE A 61 -6.04 4.87 -18.33
C PHE A 61 -5.02 5.62 -17.47
N LEU A 62 -5.32 5.84 -16.19
CA LEU A 62 -4.44 6.56 -15.28
C LEU A 62 -3.08 5.87 -15.14
N VAL A 63 -3.07 4.54 -14.94
CA VAL A 63 -1.83 3.73 -14.85
C VAL A 63 -0.98 3.87 -16.11
N ASN A 64 -1.59 3.85 -17.29
CA ASN A 64 -0.86 4.05 -18.53
C ASN A 64 -0.35 5.48 -18.69
N ALA A 65 -1.14 6.48 -18.31
CA ALA A 65 -0.76 7.89 -18.40
C ALA A 65 0.45 8.22 -17.52
N ILE A 66 0.51 7.68 -16.29
CA ILE A 66 1.59 7.96 -15.34
C ILE A 66 2.93 7.28 -15.68
N LYS A 67 2.99 6.40 -16.68
CA LYS A 67 4.25 5.82 -17.17
C LYS A 67 5.20 6.87 -17.72
N SER A 68 4.68 8.00 -18.19
CA SER A 68 5.48 9.13 -18.67
C SER A 68 5.73 10.15 -17.56
N PRO A 69 6.91 10.80 -17.49
CA PRO A 69 7.16 11.84 -16.48
C PRO A 69 6.16 13.00 -16.52
N TRP A 70 5.66 13.36 -17.70
CA TRP A 70 4.66 14.39 -17.86
C TRP A 70 3.27 13.92 -17.39
N GLY A 71 2.84 12.73 -17.81
CA GLY A 71 1.56 12.18 -17.36
C GLY A 71 1.55 11.88 -15.86
N MET A 72 2.69 11.53 -15.27
CA MET A 72 2.85 11.40 -13.82
C MET A 72 2.52 12.70 -13.09
N ARG A 73 3.03 13.85 -13.58
CA ARG A 73 2.73 15.17 -13.00
C ARG A 73 1.27 15.55 -13.10
N LEU A 74 0.58 15.13 -14.17
CA LEU A 74 -0.83 15.46 -14.40
C LEU A 74 -1.80 14.52 -13.70
N TYR A 75 -1.52 13.22 -13.70
CA TYR A 75 -2.48 12.19 -13.35
C TYR A 75 -2.09 11.38 -12.10
N GLY A 76 -0.85 11.48 -11.63
CA GLY A 76 -0.36 10.75 -10.45
C GLY A 76 -1.20 11.03 -9.21
N ARG A 77 -1.51 12.32 -8.97
CA ARG A 77 -2.38 12.73 -7.85
C ARG A 77 -3.77 12.11 -7.97
N THR A 78 -4.37 12.17 -9.15
CA THR A 78 -5.71 11.61 -9.39
C THR A 78 -5.76 10.12 -9.11
N LEU A 79 -4.75 9.36 -9.55
CA LEU A 79 -4.67 7.92 -9.26
C LEU A 79 -4.57 7.65 -7.75
N ILE A 80 -3.66 8.33 -7.05
CA ILE A 80 -3.48 8.17 -5.60
C ILE A 80 -4.79 8.51 -4.87
N TRP A 81 -5.44 9.60 -5.25
CA TRP A 81 -6.69 10.06 -4.66
C TRP A 81 -7.84 9.08 -4.86
N GLN A 82 -7.97 8.52 -6.06
CA GLN A 82 -8.98 7.50 -6.34
C GLN A 82 -8.76 6.28 -5.44
N MET A 83 -7.51 5.81 -5.33
CA MET A 83 -7.16 4.64 -4.52
C MET A 83 -7.35 4.88 -3.01
N ALA A 84 -6.90 6.04 -2.51
CA ALA A 84 -7.05 6.42 -1.11
C ALA A 84 -8.51 6.62 -0.72
N SER A 85 -9.31 7.27 -1.58
CA SER A 85 -10.74 7.46 -1.33
C SER A 85 -11.48 6.12 -1.25
N GLY A 86 -11.18 5.19 -2.16
CA GLY A 86 -11.75 3.84 -2.12
C GLY A 86 -11.36 3.07 -0.86
N LEU A 87 -10.10 3.16 -0.42
CA LEU A 87 -9.66 2.56 0.84
C LEU A 87 -10.41 3.16 2.04
N TYR A 88 -10.60 4.48 2.06
CA TYR A 88 -11.13 5.16 3.23
C TYR A 88 -12.64 5.06 3.39
N GLN A 89 -13.38 4.74 2.34
CA GLN A 89 -14.82 4.44 2.43
C GLN A 89 -15.09 3.31 3.44
N ASP A 90 -14.24 2.28 3.47
CA ASP A 90 -14.38 1.12 4.36
C ASP A 90 -13.33 1.06 5.48
N LYS A 91 -12.65 2.17 5.78
CA LYS A 91 -11.51 2.21 6.73
C LYS A 91 -11.83 1.58 8.08
N ALA A 92 -12.98 1.93 8.67
CA ALA A 92 -13.37 1.45 10.00
C ALA A 92 -13.56 -0.08 10.02
N LYS A 93 -14.15 -0.63 8.96
CA LYS A 93 -14.34 -2.08 8.80
C LYS A 93 -13.00 -2.77 8.60
N LEU A 94 -12.17 -2.23 7.70
CA LEU A 94 -10.83 -2.74 7.44
C LEU A 94 -9.99 -2.79 8.72
N GLU A 95 -9.90 -1.69 9.46
CA GLU A 95 -9.09 -1.66 10.68
C GLU A 95 -9.62 -2.59 11.76
N LYS A 96 -10.93 -2.80 11.86
CA LYS A 96 -11.51 -3.80 12.77
C LYS A 96 -11.02 -5.21 12.42
N GLU A 97 -10.97 -5.53 11.13
CA GLU A 97 -10.43 -6.81 10.65
C GLU A 97 -8.93 -6.91 10.89
N LEU A 98 -8.16 -5.84 10.66
CA LEU A 98 -6.73 -5.79 10.96
C LEU A 98 -6.44 -6.03 12.44
N ARG A 99 -7.12 -5.31 13.34
CA ARG A 99 -6.95 -5.50 14.79
C ARG A 99 -7.30 -6.92 15.25
N LYS A 100 -8.28 -7.55 14.58
CA LYS A 100 -8.69 -8.93 14.86
C LYS A 100 -7.65 -9.95 14.35
N ASN A 101 -7.14 -9.76 13.14
CA ASN A 101 -6.26 -10.71 12.47
C ASN A 101 -4.79 -10.56 12.87
N PHE A 102 -4.40 -9.40 13.39
CA PHE A 102 -3.04 -9.09 13.85
C PHE A 102 -3.06 -8.72 15.34
N PRO A 103 -2.94 -9.71 16.24
CA PRO A 103 -3.00 -9.49 17.69
C PRO A 103 -2.09 -8.38 18.25
N PRO A 104 -0.85 -8.16 17.75
CA PRO A 104 0.00 -7.05 18.18
C PRO A 104 -0.63 -5.66 17.95
N PHE A 105 -1.55 -5.54 16.99
CA PHE A 105 -2.20 -4.29 16.60
C PHE A 105 -3.57 -4.10 17.24
N ALA A 106 -4.02 -5.03 18.10
CA ALA A 106 -5.38 -5.03 18.66
C ALA A 106 -5.76 -3.71 19.37
N ASN A 107 -4.78 -3.00 19.94
CA ASN A 107 -4.97 -1.74 20.66
C ASN A 107 -4.42 -0.50 19.91
N SER A 108 -4.02 -0.65 18.65
CA SER A 108 -3.47 0.46 17.86
C SER A 108 -4.57 1.44 17.43
N ALA A 109 -4.28 2.74 17.53
CA ALA A 109 -5.20 3.79 17.10
C ALA A 109 -5.30 3.84 15.58
N SER A 110 -6.40 4.38 15.06
CA SER A 110 -6.58 4.58 13.60
C SER A 110 -5.53 5.50 12.98
N SER A 111 -4.94 6.40 13.78
CA SER A 111 -3.82 7.26 13.39
C SER A 111 -2.49 6.51 13.25
N ASP A 112 -2.37 5.33 13.88
CA ASP A 112 -1.15 4.52 13.84
C ASP A 112 -1.11 3.61 12.61
N PHE A 113 -2.19 3.51 11.83
CA PHE A 113 -2.19 2.76 10.57
C PHE A 113 -1.76 3.63 9.41
N GLN A 114 -0.67 3.23 8.76
CA GLN A 114 -0.23 3.81 7.50
C GLN A 114 -0.50 2.83 6.36
N TYR A 115 -0.92 3.38 5.24
CA TYR A 115 -1.29 2.61 4.06
C TYR A 115 -0.53 3.09 2.84
N ALA A 116 -0.26 2.16 1.95
CA ALA A 116 0.41 2.41 0.70
C ALA A 116 -0.13 1.47 -0.38
N PHE A 117 0.21 1.73 -1.62
CA PHE A 117 -0.04 0.79 -2.70
C PHE A 117 1.12 0.73 -3.67
N LYS A 118 1.16 -0.33 -4.46
CA LYS A 118 1.93 -0.39 -5.70
C LYS A 118 1.08 -0.93 -6.82
N ILE A 119 1.50 -0.65 -8.05
CA ILE A 119 0.94 -1.30 -9.23
C ILE A 119 1.65 -2.65 -9.38
N ARG A 120 0.89 -3.74 -9.45
CA ARG A 120 1.44 -5.08 -9.58
C ARG A 120 2.16 -5.22 -10.91
N ASP A 121 3.41 -5.69 -10.86
CA ASP A 121 4.13 -6.11 -12.06
C ASP A 121 3.53 -7.42 -12.58
N LYS A 122 2.97 -7.37 -13.79
CA LYS A 122 2.40 -8.54 -14.46
C LYS A 122 3.48 -9.48 -15.02
N ALA A 123 4.69 -8.98 -15.28
CA ALA A 123 5.82 -9.78 -15.73
C ALA A 123 6.41 -10.61 -14.57
N ASN A 124 6.35 -10.07 -13.34
CA ASN A 124 6.81 -10.74 -12.12
C ASN A 124 5.70 -10.86 -11.05
N PRO A 125 4.66 -11.67 -11.28
CA PRO A 125 3.47 -11.69 -10.43
C PRO A 125 3.72 -12.20 -9.00
N LYS A 126 4.83 -12.92 -8.78
CA LYS A 126 5.27 -13.43 -7.46
C LYS A 126 5.70 -12.32 -6.52
N ASP A 127 6.11 -11.18 -7.06
CA ASP A 127 6.66 -10.07 -6.27
C ASP A 127 5.58 -9.21 -5.61
N TRP A 128 4.30 -9.57 -5.76
CA TRP A 128 3.19 -8.82 -5.20
C TRP A 128 3.29 -8.61 -3.68
N THR A 129 3.93 -9.52 -2.94
CA THR A 129 4.13 -9.41 -1.48
C THR A 129 5.31 -8.52 -1.07
N LYS A 130 6.24 -8.20 -2.00
CA LYS A 130 7.43 -7.40 -1.70
C LYS A 130 7.04 -5.93 -1.50
N PRO A 131 7.39 -5.31 -0.36
CA PRO A 131 7.04 -3.92 -0.06
C PRO A 131 8.05 -2.95 -0.69
N GLU A 132 8.20 -3.04 -2.01
CA GLU A 132 9.09 -2.21 -2.81
C GLU A 132 8.27 -1.24 -3.65
N ASP A 133 8.85 -0.07 -3.92
CA ASP A 133 8.27 0.96 -4.80
C ASP A 133 6.83 1.33 -4.39
N LEU A 134 6.62 1.45 -3.07
CA LEU A 134 5.33 1.79 -2.48
C LEU A 134 5.02 3.28 -2.63
N THR A 135 3.78 3.58 -2.97
CA THR A 135 3.19 4.92 -2.99
C THR A 135 2.32 5.11 -1.77
N PHE A 136 2.64 6.06 -0.90
CA PHE A 136 1.85 6.29 0.31
C PHE A 136 0.50 6.92 0.00
N PHE A 137 -0.52 6.47 0.75
CA PHE A 137 -1.79 7.18 0.73
C PHE A 137 -1.71 8.46 1.57
N PRO A 138 -2.28 9.57 1.07
CA PRO A 138 -2.45 10.79 1.84
C PRO A 138 -3.35 10.53 3.04
N SER A 139 -3.21 11.30 4.12
CA SER A 139 -4.14 11.16 5.24
C SER A 139 -5.58 11.53 4.80
N PRO A 140 -6.62 11.06 5.51
CA PRO A 140 -8.00 11.43 5.18
C PRO A 140 -8.23 12.95 5.19
N GLU A 141 -7.52 13.68 6.05
CA GLU A 141 -7.60 15.15 6.16
C GLU A 141 -7.04 15.83 4.89
N ASP A 142 -5.99 15.26 4.30
CA ASP A 142 -5.34 15.81 3.11
C ASP A 142 -6.11 15.54 1.79
N LEU A 143 -7.11 14.65 1.80
CA LEU A 143 -7.89 14.34 0.59
C LEU A 143 -8.79 15.50 0.14
N GLY A 144 -9.15 16.41 1.05
CA GLY A 144 -10.01 17.56 0.77
C GLY A 144 -9.27 18.83 0.34
N GLU A 145 -7.95 18.88 0.50
CA GLU A 145 -7.17 20.10 0.34
C GLU A 145 -6.46 20.17 -1.02
N THR A 146 -6.67 21.28 -1.73
CA THR A 146 -6.15 21.56 -3.08
C THR A 146 -4.93 22.50 -3.06
N GLY A 147 -4.08 22.39 -2.03
CA GLY A 147 -2.91 23.25 -1.86
C GLY A 147 -1.69 22.86 -2.71
N LEU A 148 -1.07 23.84 -3.37
CA LEU A 148 0.17 23.69 -4.16
C LEU A 148 1.38 23.24 -3.28
N GLU A 149 1.42 23.66 -2.02
CA GLU A 149 2.46 23.24 -1.06
C GLU A 149 2.27 21.79 -0.58
N GLN A 150 1.03 21.33 -0.46
CA GLN A 150 0.72 19.92 -0.23
C GLN A 150 1.13 19.10 -1.45
N MET A 151 0.87 19.58 -2.67
CA MET A 151 1.34 18.93 -3.90
C MET A 151 2.86 18.73 -3.87
N LYS A 152 3.65 19.73 -3.44
CA LYS A 152 5.11 19.58 -3.28
C LYS A 152 5.52 18.57 -2.20
N LYS A 153 4.84 18.56 -1.04
CA LYS A 153 5.08 17.54 0.01
C LYS A 153 4.69 16.13 -0.45
N PHE A 154 3.61 16.01 -1.21
CA PHE A 154 3.11 14.75 -1.77
C PHE A 154 3.98 14.22 -2.89
N PHE A 155 4.46 15.08 -3.79
CA PHE A 155 5.47 14.75 -4.78
C PHE A 155 6.88 14.99 -4.23
N SER A 156 7.09 14.79 -2.93
CA SER A 156 8.46 14.72 -2.39
C SER A 156 9.19 13.54 -2.99
N SER A 157 10.53 13.57 -2.91
CA SER A 157 11.40 12.55 -3.48
C SER A 157 11.07 11.13 -3.02
N GLU A 158 10.56 10.95 -1.79
CA GLU A 158 10.18 9.63 -1.25
C GLU A 158 8.99 9.01 -1.99
N ASN A 159 7.91 9.77 -2.20
CA ASN A 159 6.74 9.30 -2.94
C ASN A 159 7.01 9.20 -4.45
N LEU A 160 7.74 10.17 -5.02
CA LEU A 160 8.12 10.13 -6.43
C LEU A 160 9.05 8.95 -6.73
N ALA A 161 10.02 8.66 -5.87
CA ALA A 161 10.94 7.52 -6.08
C ALA A 161 10.20 6.17 -6.12
N GLY A 162 9.19 5.99 -5.26
CA GLY A 162 8.33 4.80 -5.31
C GLY A 162 7.48 4.72 -6.57
N MET A 163 7.09 5.84 -7.16
CA MET A 163 6.27 5.88 -8.39
C MET A 163 7.07 5.83 -9.69
N PHE A 164 8.32 6.31 -9.70
CA PHE A 164 9.15 6.38 -10.92
C PHE A 164 9.75 5.05 -11.35
N LYS A 165 9.76 4.04 -10.48
CA LYS A 165 9.97 2.66 -10.91
C LYS A 165 8.63 2.06 -11.36
N ALA A 166 8.08 2.60 -12.44
CA ALA A 166 7.00 1.91 -13.14
C ALA A 166 7.52 0.50 -13.52
N PRO A 167 6.72 -0.57 -13.33
CA PRO A 167 7.12 -1.89 -13.80
C PRO A 167 7.40 -1.81 -15.31
N GLN A 168 8.57 -2.33 -15.71
CA GLN A 168 8.99 -2.36 -17.12
C GLN A 168 8.08 -3.26 -17.95
#